data_AF-A0A1M4T4W5-F1
#
_entry.id   AF-A0A1M4T4W5-F1
#
_cell.length_a   1.000
_cell.length_b   1.000
_cell.length_c   1.000
_cell.angle_alpha   90.00
_cell.angle_beta   90.00
_cell.angle_gamma   90.00
#
_symmetry.space_group_name_H-M   'P 1'
#
loop_
_entity.id
_entity.type
_entity.pdbx_description
1 polymer ?
#
loop_
_entity_poly.entity_id
_entity_poly.type
_entity_poly.pdbx_seq_one_letter_code
_entity_poly.pdbx_strand_id
1 'polypeptide(L)'
;MEVNLHSIKQQLRDNIKIFIVIGLVLLTVILYFIFKSPDDEEQIKMISSFEKSILMEDIPSLKEMIEVEDDQMQVNDENLKQLIIYCKNHPNYLSNLIDHLYAQYALYTQQLDNQSQVLANKTKEEVEQEGDFYLKKDKTLFGTSYHIVARTKYIQLNVENEDATVKIGDKVIHISRKKPQKVGPFFPSIYHAEGKAQFPYASISIQKKWEIDLLTGNEQTVSSNEQITGDTVEINTKFPGVHLYSNGKNTSLTSEGSNNSASVSFYPITEQQQKVYGELKLPWGNAKSNEVIVSKKNSQSTYELSINPLINGQIERSMVQAIENFSKEVEHAFNKQPVEHINQVQFTTYNIFEQNKTLLTHIKGVASSHSIAGVRLKGIEILRLPKLDPGYQLIIPVRLTFDEMKTEGLTIEGHEFYEVRLKYANKSWQVNHVNELAGYPLNFDQQQSIMKKY
;
A
#
# COMPACT_ATOMS: atom_id res chain seq x y z
N MET A 1 40.61 2.14 105.22
CA MET A 1 40.04 3.00 104.17
C MET A 1 38.78 2.30 103.69
N GLU A 2 37.65 2.53 104.38
CA GLU A 2 36.37 1.90 104.02
C GLU A 2 35.81 2.60 102.77
N VAL A 3 35.75 1.86 101.67
CA VAL A 3 35.12 2.33 100.44
C VAL A 3 33.61 2.31 100.67
N ASN A 4 33.00 3.49 100.68
CA ASN A 4 31.56 3.64 100.86
C ASN A 4 30.82 3.11 99.61
N LEU A 5 30.44 1.83 99.64
CA LEU A 5 29.69 1.19 98.55
C LEU A 5 28.33 1.85 98.27
N HIS A 6 27.79 2.64 99.21
CA HIS A 6 26.50 3.29 99.04
C HIS A 6 26.57 4.48 98.07
N SER A 7 27.64 5.29 98.14
CA SER A 7 27.83 6.43 97.24
C SER A 7 28.12 5.98 95.79
N ILE A 8 28.84 4.87 95.62
CA ILE A 8 29.16 4.30 94.30
C ILE A 8 27.91 3.73 93.62
N LYS A 9 27.04 3.02 94.37
CA LYS A 9 25.76 2.51 93.82
C LYS A 9 24.80 3.62 93.43
N GLN A 10 24.80 4.74 94.17
CA GLN A 10 23.95 5.89 93.86
C GLN A 10 24.45 6.66 92.63
N GLN A 11 25.76 6.90 92.52
CA GLN A 11 26.38 7.47 91.31
C GLN A 11 26.16 6.61 90.07
N LEU A 12 26.28 5.29 90.16
CA LEU A 12 26.00 4.38 89.04
C LEU A 12 24.53 4.43 88.61
N ARG A 13 23.59 4.53 89.57
CA ARG A 13 22.15 4.60 89.28
C ARG A 13 21.75 5.91 88.61
N ASP A 14 22.38 7.02 88.98
CA ASP A 14 22.10 8.34 88.39
C ASP A 14 22.78 8.50 87.02
N ASN A 15 23.96 7.91 86.82
CA ASN A 15 24.61 7.86 85.51
C ASN A 15 23.84 6.99 84.50
N ILE A 16 23.27 5.85 84.92
CA ILE A 16 22.44 5.00 84.06
C ILE A 16 21.19 5.75 83.56
N LYS A 17 20.56 6.59 84.40
CA LYS A 17 19.41 7.41 83.98
C LYS A 17 19.80 8.44 82.91
N ILE A 18 20.98 9.05 83.06
CA ILE A 18 21.51 9.99 82.07
C ILE A 18 21.79 9.28 80.73
N PHE A 19 22.38 8.08 80.76
CA PHE A 19 22.60 7.30 79.53
C PHE A 19 21.31 6.84 78.85
N ILE A 20 20.27 6.50 79.62
CA ILE A 20 18.95 6.14 79.07
C ILE A 20 18.30 7.35 78.38
N VAL A 21 18.36 8.54 79.00
CA VAL A 21 17.80 9.77 78.40
C VAL A 21 18.56 10.16 77.13
N ILE A 22 19.90 10.08 77.14
CA ILE A 22 20.72 10.35 75.94
C ILE A 22 20.41 9.34 74.83
N GLY A 23 20.25 8.06 75.16
CA GLY A 23 19.84 7.03 74.20
C GLY A 23 18.45 7.27 73.62
N LEU A 24 17.50 7.72 74.42
CA LEU A 24 16.15 8.04 73.97
C LEU A 24 16.10 9.27 73.06
N VAL A 25 16.92 10.29 73.36
CA VAL A 25 17.08 11.50 72.53
C VAL A 25 17.77 11.16 71.21
N LEU A 26 18.83 10.33 71.23
CA LEU A 26 19.46 9.85 69.99
C LEU A 26 18.51 9.01 69.15
N LEU A 27 17.72 8.12 69.77
CA LEU A 27 16.72 7.32 69.07
C LEU A 27 15.63 8.20 68.45
N THR A 28 15.17 9.24 69.14
CA THR A 28 14.18 10.19 68.59
C THR A 28 14.76 11.09 67.50
N VAL A 29 16.04 11.46 67.57
CA VAL A 29 16.73 12.18 66.48
C VAL A 29 16.90 11.26 65.26
N ILE A 30 17.29 10.00 65.45
CA ILE A 30 17.40 9.01 64.36
C ILE A 30 16.03 8.73 63.76
N LEU A 31 15.00 8.51 64.58
CA LEU A 31 13.62 8.35 64.12
C LEU A 31 13.14 9.62 63.41
N TYR A 32 13.49 10.81 63.88
CA TYR A 32 13.18 12.07 63.20
C TYR A 32 13.84 12.17 61.82
N PHE A 33 15.09 11.72 61.65
CA PHE A 33 15.75 11.66 60.34
C PHE A 33 15.22 10.55 59.44
N ILE A 34 14.70 9.45 59.99
CA ILE A 34 14.05 8.37 59.25
C ILE A 34 12.62 8.75 58.84
N PHE A 35 11.89 9.51 59.66
CA PHE A 35 10.51 9.95 59.43
C PHE A 35 10.39 11.35 58.82
N LYS A 36 11.50 12.07 58.62
CA LYS A 36 11.52 13.26 57.76
C LYS A 36 11.45 12.77 56.32
N SER A 37 10.23 12.59 55.83
CA SER A 37 9.90 12.28 54.44
C SER A 37 10.80 13.09 53.49
N PRO A 38 11.64 12.45 52.66
CA PRO A 38 12.40 13.13 51.61
C PRO A 38 11.51 13.59 50.43
N ASP A 39 10.19 13.65 50.63
CA ASP A 39 9.24 13.06 49.67
C ASP A 39 8.86 13.91 48.45
N ASP A 40 9.28 15.17 48.30
CA ASP A 40 8.90 15.97 47.12
C ASP A 40 10.10 16.55 46.33
N GLU A 41 11.16 16.98 47.01
CA GLU A 41 12.27 17.71 46.37
C GLU A 41 13.21 16.80 45.57
N GLU A 42 13.43 15.56 46.02
CA GLU A 42 14.28 14.58 45.30
C GLU A 42 13.63 14.06 44.03
N GLN A 43 12.30 14.04 43.96
CA GLN A 43 11.54 13.48 42.85
C GLN A 43 11.39 14.50 41.72
N ILE A 44 11.17 15.78 42.06
CA ILE A 44 11.33 16.91 41.13
C ILE A 44 12.76 16.97 40.59
N LYS A 45 13.76 16.69 41.43
CA LYS A 45 15.16 16.59 40.99
C LYS A 45 15.37 15.46 39.98
N MET A 46 14.64 14.35 40.03
CA MET A 46 14.76 13.28 39.03
C MET A 46 14.30 13.75 37.64
N ILE A 47 13.12 14.37 37.53
CA ILE A 47 12.59 14.88 36.24
C ILE A 47 13.53 15.95 35.67
N SER A 48 14.00 16.87 36.52
CA SER A 48 14.99 17.88 36.11
C SER A 48 16.35 17.27 35.72
N SER A 49 16.78 16.19 36.39
CA SER A 49 18.02 15.49 36.05
C SER A 49 17.91 14.76 34.73
N PHE A 50 16.74 14.18 34.41
CA PHE A 50 16.46 13.58 33.12
C PHE A 50 16.52 14.63 32.00
N GLU A 51 15.83 15.77 32.15
CA GLU A 51 15.91 16.89 31.21
C GLU A 51 17.36 17.33 31.00
N LYS A 52 18.09 17.57 32.10
CA LYS A 52 19.49 17.98 32.06
C LYS A 52 20.36 16.94 31.35
N SER A 53 20.12 15.65 31.57
CA SER A 53 20.89 14.58 30.93
C SER A 53 20.65 14.55 29.42
N ILE A 54 19.42 14.82 28.96
CA ILE A 54 19.14 15.02 27.52
C ILE A 54 19.91 16.23 26.98
N LEU A 55 19.82 17.38 27.67
CA LEU A 55 20.45 18.63 27.22
C LEU A 55 21.99 18.57 27.23
N MET A 56 22.58 17.82 28.16
CA MET A 56 24.02 17.62 28.30
C MET A 56 24.54 16.39 27.56
N GLU A 57 23.67 15.67 26.84
CA GLU A 57 24.01 14.45 26.09
C GLU A 57 24.62 13.33 26.97
N ASP A 58 24.19 13.26 28.24
CA ASP A 58 24.70 12.32 29.25
C ASP A 58 23.99 10.95 29.18
N ILE A 59 24.44 10.14 28.22
CA ILE A 59 23.91 8.79 27.97
C ILE A 59 24.02 7.87 29.20
N PRO A 60 25.15 7.80 29.93
CA PRO A 60 25.25 6.99 31.15
C PRO A 60 24.15 7.33 32.17
N SER A 61 23.94 8.61 32.46
CA SER A 61 22.90 9.05 33.39
C SER A 61 21.48 8.68 32.89
N LEU A 62 21.20 8.88 31.60
CA LEU A 62 19.89 8.49 31.03
C LEU A 62 19.63 6.99 31.15
N LYS A 63 20.66 6.16 30.95
CA LYS A 63 20.55 4.70 31.02
C LYS A 63 20.26 4.20 32.43
N GLU A 64 20.73 4.91 33.45
CA GLU A 64 20.44 4.59 34.86
C GLU A 64 19.05 5.11 35.30
N MET A 65 18.57 6.20 34.70
CA MET A 65 17.28 6.82 35.05
C MET A 65 16.06 6.20 34.36
N ILE A 66 16.24 5.64 33.16
CA ILE A 66 15.13 5.12 32.34
C ILE A 66 14.96 3.62 32.55
N GLU A 67 13.79 3.24 33.04
CA GLU A 67 13.31 1.86 33.07
C GLU A 67 12.52 1.53 31.79
N VAL A 68 12.34 0.24 31.55
CA VAL A 68 11.56 -0.28 30.43
C VAL A 68 10.28 -0.93 30.92
N GLU A 69 9.18 -0.71 30.20
CA GLU A 69 7.88 -1.33 30.50
C GLU A 69 7.88 -2.84 30.20
N ASP A 70 8.61 -3.28 29.17
CA ASP A 70 8.74 -4.67 28.74
C ASP A 70 10.21 -5.13 28.89
N ASP A 71 10.45 -6.25 29.57
CA ASP A 71 11.79 -6.77 29.86
C ASP A 71 12.53 -7.30 28.63
N GLN A 72 11.81 -7.56 27.53
CA GLN A 72 12.38 -7.91 26.23
C GLN A 72 12.78 -6.68 25.43
N MET A 73 12.42 -5.47 25.89
CA MET A 73 12.83 -4.21 25.30
C MET A 73 14.27 -3.89 25.68
N GLN A 74 15.09 -3.60 24.67
CA GLN A 74 16.48 -3.22 24.88
C GLN A 74 16.63 -1.70 24.85
N VAL A 75 17.31 -1.15 25.86
CA VAL A 75 17.81 0.23 25.86
C VAL A 75 19.31 0.17 25.62
N ASN A 76 19.73 0.68 24.48
CA ASN A 76 21.14 0.81 24.13
C ASN A 76 21.52 2.27 23.90
N ASP A 77 22.82 2.51 23.83
CA ASP A 77 23.38 3.86 23.70
C ASP A 77 22.96 4.52 22.37
N GLU A 78 22.69 3.74 21.33
CA GLU A 78 22.20 4.27 20.04
C GLU A 78 20.77 4.79 20.17
N ASN A 79 19.88 4.05 20.83
CA ASN A 79 18.50 4.48 21.06
C ASN A 79 18.45 5.79 21.87
N LEU A 80 19.30 5.92 22.88
CA LEU A 80 19.39 7.14 23.70
C LEU A 80 20.00 8.31 22.93
N LYS A 81 21.00 8.08 22.07
CA LYS A 81 21.52 9.11 21.15
C LYS A 81 20.44 9.64 20.22
N GLN A 82 19.66 8.75 19.60
CA GLN A 82 18.59 9.14 18.70
C GLN A 82 17.49 9.92 19.44
N LEU A 83 17.15 9.53 20.67
CA LEU A 83 16.25 10.31 21.54
C LEU A 83 16.80 11.72 21.80
N ILE A 84 18.08 11.85 22.17
CA ILE A 84 18.73 13.15 22.40
C ILE A 84 18.68 14.02 21.13
N ILE A 85 19.07 13.45 19.98
CA ILE A 85 19.05 14.14 18.69
C ILE A 85 17.63 14.62 18.36
N TYR A 86 16.63 13.76 18.56
CA TYR A 86 15.24 14.11 18.31
C TYR A 86 14.76 15.24 19.22
N CYS A 87 15.02 15.17 20.53
CA CYS A 87 14.69 16.22 21.49
C CYS A 87 15.34 17.57 21.14
N LYS A 88 16.60 17.56 20.68
CA LYS A 88 17.32 18.78 20.24
C LYS A 88 16.73 19.38 18.96
N ASN A 89 16.35 18.53 18.02
CA ASN A 89 15.75 18.95 16.75
C ASN A 89 14.27 19.36 16.90
N HIS A 90 13.60 18.86 17.94
CA HIS A 90 12.22 19.14 18.28
C HIS A 90 12.09 19.61 19.74
N PRO A 91 12.50 20.85 20.08
CA PRO A 91 12.45 21.34 21.47
C PRO A 91 11.06 21.27 22.12
N ASN A 92 10.00 21.42 21.32
CA ASN A 92 8.62 21.28 21.79
C ASN A 92 8.31 19.85 22.26
N TYR A 93 8.92 18.83 21.65
CA TYR A 93 8.77 17.46 22.10
C TYR A 93 9.37 17.28 23.49
N LEU A 94 10.60 17.76 23.71
CA LEU A 94 11.23 17.71 25.03
C LEU A 94 10.41 18.48 26.07
N SER A 95 9.99 19.71 25.76
CA SER A 95 9.15 20.51 26.67
C SER A 95 7.88 19.75 27.05
N ASN A 96 7.15 19.22 26.06
CA ASN A 96 5.91 18.47 26.31
C ASN A 96 6.16 17.20 27.12
N LEU A 97 7.25 16.49 26.85
CA LEU A 97 7.65 15.29 27.60
C LEU A 97 7.91 15.64 29.08
N ILE A 98 8.66 16.71 29.35
CA ILE A 98 8.95 17.15 30.72
C ILE A 98 7.68 17.64 31.42
N ASP A 99 6.87 18.46 30.76
CA ASP A 99 5.58 18.93 31.30
C ASP A 99 4.65 17.76 31.63
N HIS A 100 4.68 16.71 30.81
CA HIS A 100 3.89 15.51 31.02
C HIS A 100 4.34 14.70 32.25
N LEU A 101 5.65 14.54 32.44
CA LEU A 101 6.20 13.89 33.64
C LEU A 101 5.86 14.68 34.91
N TYR A 102 5.92 16.02 34.87
CA TYR A 102 5.49 16.87 35.97
C TYR A 102 3.97 16.79 36.25
N ALA A 103 3.15 16.69 35.20
CA ALA A 103 1.71 16.49 35.36
C ALA A 103 1.39 15.15 36.05
N GLN A 104 2.06 14.07 35.67
CA GLN A 104 1.93 12.77 36.32
C GLN A 104 2.40 12.81 37.78
N TYR A 105 3.50 13.51 38.06
CA TYR A 105 3.97 13.75 39.42
C TYR A 105 2.91 14.45 40.29
N ALA A 106 2.34 15.55 39.81
CA ALA A 106 1.29 16.30 40.52
C ALA A 106 0.05 15.45 40.83
N LEU A 107 -0.33 14.54 39.92
CA LEU A 107 -1.40 13.57 40.15
C LEU A 107 -1.09 12.59 41.29
N TYR A 108 0.17 12.18 41.43
CA TYR A 108 0.59 11.24 42.48
C TYR A 108 0.70 11.86 43.87
N THR A 109 1.03 13.15 43.95
CA THR A 109 1.18 13.89 45.22
C THR A 109 -0.08 14.65 45.62
N GLN A 110 -1.12 14.67 44.76
CA GLN A 110 -2.33 15.48 44.93
C GLN A 110 -2.04 16.98 45.02
N GLN A 111 -0.85 17.42 44.60
CA GLN A 111 -0.47 18.83 44.46
C GLN A 111 -0.94 19.33 43.09
N LEU A 112 -2.25 19.39 42.91
CA LEU A 112 -2.90 19.99 41.75
C LEU A 112 -2.86 21.52 41.88
N ASP A 113 -1.67 22.11 41.92
CA ASP A 113 -1.58 23.55 41.70
C ASP A 113 -1.85 23.86 40.22
N ASN A 114 -2.50 25.00 39.98
CA ASN A 114 -2.96 25.53 38.67
C ASN A 114 -1.86 25.71 37.59
N GLN A 115 -0.70 25.06 37.71
CA GLN A 115 0.50 25.35 36.92
C GLN A 115 0.66 24.50 35.66
N SER A 116 0.08 23.31 35.55
CA SER A 116 0.16 22.56 34.28
C SER A 116 -1.08 22.82 33.41
N GLN A 117 -0.88 23.48 32.27
CA GLN A 117 -1.91 23.61 31.24
C GLN A 117 -2.36 22.23 30.70
N VAL A 118 -1.51 21.22 30.84
CA VAL A 118 -1.74 19.82 30.46
C VAL A 118 -2.90 19.19 31.25
N LEU A 119 -3.01 19.48 32.56
CA LEU A 119 -4.07 18.94 33.43
C LEU A 119 -5.43 19.65 33.28
N ALA A 120 -5.47 20.86 32.71
CA ALA A 120 -6.68 21.67 32.69
C ALA A 120 -7.82 21.08 31.83
N ASN A 121 -7.50 20.20 30.87
CA ASN A 121 -8.44 19.64 29.90
C ASN A 121 -8.37 18.10 29.79
N LYS A 122 -7.70 17.41 30.71
CA LYS A 122 -7.48 15.96 30.63
C LYS A 122 -7.88 15.28 31.93
N THR A 123 -8.48 14.11 31.81
CA THR A 123 -8.71 13.17 32.91
C THR A 123 -7.40 12.60 33.42
N LYS A 124 -7.42 12.09 34.66
CA LYS A 124 -6.26 11.39 35.24
C LYS A 124 -5.77 10.25 34.34
N GLU A 125 -6.70 9.45 33.80
CA GLU A 125 -6.40 8.31 32.95
C GLU A 125 -5.76 8.74 31.62
N GLU A 126 -6.23 9.85 31.03
CA GLU A 126 -5.62 10.40 29.80
C GLU A 126 -4.18 10.85 30.05
N VAL A 127 -3.89 11.47 31.20
CA VAL A 127 -2.52 11.87 31.56
C VAL A 127 -1.65 10.66 31.91
N GLU A 128 -2.21 9.61 32.52
CA GLU A 128 -1.46 8.39 32.84
C GLU A 128 -1.15 7.52 31.60
N GLN A 129 -1.87 7.68 30.50
CA GLN A 129 -1.69 6.89 29.27
C GLN A 129 -0.94 7.63 28.15
N GLU A 130 -0.74 8.93 28.30
CA GLU A 130 -0.10 9.75 27.29
C GLU A 130 1.44 9.64 27.34
N GLY A 131 2.07 10.07 26.25
CA GLY A 131 3.52 10.20 26.11
C GLY A 131 4.25 8.89 25.83
N ASP A 132 5.47 9.02 25.29
CA ASP A 132 6.37 7.88 25.05
C ASP A 132 7.03 7.38 26.34
N PHE A 133 7.07 8.23 27.37
CA PHE A 133 7.60 7.92 28.69
C PHE A 133 6.59 8.32 29.74
N TYR A 134 6.60 7.62 30.87
CA TYR A 134 5.75 7.94 32.00
C TYR A 134 6.50 7.79 33.32
N LEU A 135 5.98 8.44 34.34
CA LEU A 135 6.44 8.36 35.70
C LEU A 135 5.71 7.22 36.40
N LYS A 136 6.45 6.24 36.90
CA LYS A 136 5.93 5.15 37.71
C LYS A 136 6.22 5.42 39.19
N LYS A 137 5.18 5.29 40.02
CA LYS A 137 5.26 5.42 41.48
C LYS A 137 5.33 4.03 42.12
N ASP A 138 6.45 3.72 42.78
CA ASP A 138 6.63 2.48 43.51
C ASP A 138 6.62 2.72 45.02
N LYS A 139 5.96 1.82 45.76
CA LYS A 139 5.99 1.81 47.23
C LYS A 139 7.04 0.82 47.70
N THR A 140 8.05 1.31 48.38
CA THR A 140 9.12 0.51 48.98
C THR A 140 8.97 0.49 50.50
N LEU A 141 9.74 -0.37 51.18
CA LEU A 141 9.79 -0.41 52.65
C LEU A 141 10.34 0.88 53.27
N PHE A 142 11.02 1.73 52.49
CA PHE A 142 11.66 2.96 52.94
C PHE A 142 10.96 4.24 52.45
N GLY A 143 9.80 4.12 51.79
CA GLY A 143 9.05 5.27 51.29
C GLY A 143 8.58 5.08 49.85
N THR A 144 8.29 6.20 49.18
CA THR A 144 7.86 6.21 47.79
C THR A 144 9.06 6.51 46.89
N SER A 145 9.26 5.70 45.85
CA SER A 145 10.21 6.00 44.77
C SER A 145 9.47 6.26 43.47
N TYR A 146 10.10 7.02 42.58
CA TYR A 146 9.58 7.33 41.26
C TYR A 146 10.62 6.97 40.22
N HIS A 147 10.15 6.46 39.08
CA HIS A 147 11.00 5.96 38.00
C HIS A 147 10.45 6.48 36.67
N ILE A 148 11.31 6.91 35.76
CA ILE A 148 10.90 7.25 34.40
C ILE A 148 10.92 5.96 33.59
N VAL A 149 9.77 5.56 33.06
CA VAL A 149 9.59 4.32 32.33
C VAL A 149 9.30 4.63 30.87
N ALA A 150 10.06 4.05 29.96
CA ALA A 150 9.79 4.08 28.53
C ALA A 150 8.64 3.12 28.18
N ARG A 151 7.64 3.62 27.46
CA ARG A 151 6.53 2.80 26.97
C ARG A 151 6.96 1.90 25.84
N THR A 152 6.35 0.73 25.80
CA THR A 152 6.63 -0.25 24.75
C THR A 152 6.04 0.18 23.42
N LYS A 153 6.86 0.18 22.37
CA LYS A 153 6.43 0.46 20.99
C LYS A 153 6.53 -0.78 20.11
N TYR A 154 5.66 -0.82 19.10
CA TYR A 154 5.62 -1.86 18.09
C TYR A 154 5.56 -1.26 16.69
N ILE A 155 6.06 -2.00 15.72
CA ILE A 155 5.98 -1.66 14.30
C ILE A 155 5.05 -2.65 13.62
N GLN A 156 4.01 -2.14 12.96
CA GLN A 156 3.21 -2.91 12.01
C GLN A 156 3.87 -2.79 10.63
N LEU A 157 4.75 -3.74 10.32
CA LEU A 157 5.53 -3.76 9.09
C LEU A 157 4.70 -4.37 7.94
N ASN A 158 4.53 -3.61 6.86
CA ASN A 158 3.87 -4.03 5.63
C ASN A 158 4.87 -3.89 4.48
N VAL A 159 5.37 -5.01 3.97
CA VAL A 159 6.27 -5.03 2.81
C VAL A 159 5.57 -5.68 1.63
N GLU A 160 5.52 -4.99 0.49
CA GLU A 160 4.84 -5.48 -0.71
C GLU A 160 5.62 -6.56 -1.46
N ASN A 161 6.94 -6.60 -1.29
CA ASN A 161 7.81 -7.61 -1.89
C ASN A 161 7.67 -8.95 -1.19
N GLU A 162 7.50 -10.01 -1.96
CA GLU A 162 7.58 -11.39 -1.46
C GLU A 162 9.05 -11.81 -1.28
N ASP A 163 9.29 -12.72 -0.34
CA ASP A 163 10.60 -13.26 0.02
C ASP A 163 11.66 -12.20 0.35
N ALA A 164 11.24 -11.06 0.92
CA ALA A 164 12.12 -9.99 1.37
C ALA A 164 12.67 -10.27 2.77
N THR A 165 13.84 -9.70 3.08
CA THR A 165 14.39 -9.67 4.44
C THR A 165 14.49 -8.23 4.90
N VAL A 166 13.93 -7.91 6.05
CA VAL A 166 14.00 -6.59 6.67
C VAL A 166 14.76 -6.68 7.97
N LYS A 167 15.71 -5.77 8.18
CA LYS A 167 16.40 -5.57 9.44
C LYS A 167 15.94 -4.25 10.05
N ILE A 168 15.49 -4.27 11.31
CA ILE A 168 15.10 -3.08 12.07
C ILE A 168 15.88 -3.12 13.40
N GLY A 169 16.86 -2.22 13.55
CA GLY A 169 17.84 -2.36 14.63
C GLY A 169 18.53 -3.73 14.54
N ASP A 170 18.50 -4.52 15.62
CA ASP A 170 19.06 -5.87 15.64
C ASP A 170 18.08 -6.98 15.26
N LYS A 171 16.80 -6.65 15.05
CA LYS A 171 15.77 -7.63 14.68
C LYS A 171 15.80 -7.87 13.17
N VAL A 172 15.91 -9.13 12.76
CA VAL A 172 15.82 -9.56 11.36
C VAL A 172 14.49 -10.27 11.14
N ILE A 173 13.77 -9.87 10.11
CA ILE A 173 12.43 -10.31 9.77
C ILE A 173 12.43 -10.85 8.34
N HIS A 174 11.95 -12.08 8.17
CA HIS A 174 11.77 -12.69 6.85
C HIS A 174 10.31 -12.59 6.42
N ILE A 175 10.07 -11.85 5.33
CA ILE A 175 8.76 -11.64 4.74
C ILE A 175 8.53 -12.73 3.68
N SER A 176 7.83 -13.80 4.04
CA SER A 176 7.48 -14.88 3.10
C SER A 176 6.19 -14.62 2.32
N ARG A 177 5.34 -13.70 2.78
CA ARG A 177 4.04 -13.37 2.18
C ARG A 177 3.70 -11.91 2.45
N LYS A 178 2.88 -11.32 1.58
CA LYS A 178 2.31 -9.96 1.72
C LYS A 178 1.30 -9.88 2.87
N LYS A 179 1.76 -10.00 4.11
CA LYS A 179 0.94 -9.88 5.31
C LYS A 179 1.58 -8.91 6.30
N PRO A 180 0.78 -8.06 6.96
CA PRO A 180 1.25 -7.24 8.06
C PRO A 180 1.92 -8.08 9.14
N GLN A 181 3.12 -7.68 9.58
CA GLN A 181 3.82 -8.31 10.71
C GLN A 181 4.03 -7.31 11.84
N LYS A 182 3.62 -7.69 13.05
CA LYS A 182 3.89 -6.91 14.26
C LYS A 182 5.29 -7.25 14.77
N VAL A 183 6.16 -6.25 14.84
CA VAL A 183 7.56 -6.38 15.25
C VAL A 183 7.77 -5.53 16.50
N GLY A 184 8.44 -6.07 17.51
CA GLY A 184 8.71 -5.40 18.77
C GLY A 184 9.02 -6.43 19.86
N PRO A 185 9.00 -6.03 21.13
CA PRO A 185 8.92 -4.65 21.61
C PRO A 185 10.14 -3.79 21.21
N PHE A 186 9.96 -2.46 21.15
CA PHE A 186 10.99 -1.46 20.86
C PHE A 186 10.91 -0.29 21.84
N PHE A 187 12.08 0.22 22.22
CA PHE A 187 12.21 1.48 22.97
C PHE A 187 11.80 2.67 22.08
N PRO A 188 11.06 3.69 22.58
CA PRO A 188 10.71 4.87 21.81
C PRO A 188 11.95 5.61 21.30
N SER A 189 12.16 5.57 19.98
CA SER A 189 13.34 6.11 19.32
C SER A 189 13.12 6.12 17.81
N ILE A 190 14.08 6.66 17.07
CA ILE A 190 14.13 6.55 15.61
C ILE A 190 14.92 5.28 15.26
N TYR A 191 14.32 4.38 14.49
CA TYR A 191 14.96 3.16 14.02
C TYR A 191 15.30 3.26 12.54
N HIS A 192 16.52 2.89 12.20
CA HIS A 192 16.92 2.68 10.82
C HIS A 192 16.58 1.25 10.41
N ALA A 193 15.77 1.13 9.37
CA ALA A 193 15.39 -0.13 8.77
C ALA A 193 16.11 -0.32 7.42
N GLU A 194 16.48 -1.56 7.14
CA GLU A 194 17.07 -1.97 5.87
C GLU A 194 16.32 -3.18 5.32
N GLY A 195 15.72 -3.03 4.15
CA GLY A 195 15.03 -4.08 3.43
C GLY A 195 15.82 -4.54 2.23
N LYS A 196 15.92 -5.87 2.06
CA LYS A 196 16.55 -6.52 0.92
C LYS A 196 15.54 -7.40 0.20
N ALA A 197 15.36 -7.16 -1.10
CA ALA A 197 14.52 -7.97 -1.97
C ALA A 197 15.35 -8.58 -3.11
N GLN A 198 14.94 -9.75 -3.58
CA GLN A 198 15.57 -10.45 -4.70
C GLN A 198 14.66 -10.37 -5.93
N PHE A 199 15.26 -10.13 -7.09
CA PHE A 199 14.54 -10.01 -8.35
C PHE A 199 15.09 -11.02 -9.37
N PRO A 200 14.59 -12.27 -9.37
CA PRO A 200 15.12 -13.32 -10.24
C PRO A 200 15.04 -13.03 -11.74
N TYR A 201 14.06 -12.22 -12.17
CA TYR A 201 13.91 -11.78 -13.56
C TYR A 201 14.96 -10.75 -13.99
N ALA A 202 15.51 -10.00 -13.03
CA ALA A 202 16.61 -9.05 -13.24
C ALA A 202 17.97 -9.62 -12.79
N SER A 203 17.98 -10.79 -12.13
CA SER A 203 19.18 -11.44 -11.54
C SER A 203 19.95 -10.52 -10.58
N ILE A 204 19.24 -9.67 -9.84
CA ILE A 204 19.84 -8.73 -8.87
C ILE A 204 19.08 -8.72 -7.55
N SER A 205 19.72 -8.15 -6.52
CA SER A 205 19.11 -7.83 -5.23
C SER A 205 19.12 -6.33 -5.02
N ILE A 206 17.99 -5.77 -4.58
CA ILE A 206 17.90 -4.36 -4.19
C ILE A 206 17.89 -4.28 -2.67
N GLN A 207 18.61 -3.28 -2.16
CA GLN A 207 18.55 -2.85 -0.76
C GLN A 207 17.91 -1.47 -0.72
N LYS A 208 16.98 -1.26 0.22
CA LYS A 208 16.38 0.03 0.53
C LYS A 208 16.55 0.28 2.02
N LYS A 209 16.94 1.51 2.37
CA LYS A 209 17.00 1.97 3.76
C LYS A 209 15.91 3.01 4.00
N TRP A 210 15.30 3.00 5.17
CA TRP A 210 14.32 3.99 5.60
C TRP A 210 14.37 4.15 7.12
N GLU A 211 13.73 5.20 7.62
CA GLU A 211 13.63 5.48 9.05
C GLU A 211 12.19 5.21 9.53
N ILE A 212 12.07 4.78 10.78
CA ILE A 212 10.79 4.55 11.46
C ILE A 212 10.84 5.31 12.77
N ASP A 213 9.96 6.31 12.89
CA ASP A 213 9.82 7.12 14.09
C ASP A 213 8.86 6.45 15.07
N LEU A 214 9.35 6.12 16.27
CA LEU A 214 8.53 5.59 17.38
C LEU A 214 8.35 6.60 18.52
N LEU A 215 8.73 7.87 18.33
CA LEU A 215 8.52 8.99 19.26
C LEU A 215 7.20 9.71 18.92
N THR A 216 6.12 8.94 18.91
CA THR A 216 4.79 9.33 18.44
C THR A 216 3.82 9.72 19.57
N GLY A 217 4.30 9.77 20.81
CA GLY A 217 3.47 9.98 21.99
C GLY A 217 2.59 8.75 22.28
N ASN A 218 1.30 8.83 21.95
CA ASN A 218 0.30 7.87 22.44
C ASN A 218 0.19 6.62 21.57
N GLU A 219 0.69 6.66 20.34
CA GLU A 219 0.60 5.50 19.44
C GLU A 219 1.57 4.40 19.86
N GLN A 220 1.05 3.31 20.40
CA GLN A 220 1.85 2.14 20.76
C GLN A 220 2.31 1.32 19.54
N THR A 221 1.61 1.43 18.42
CA THR A 221 1.93 0.69 17.19
C THR A 221 1.96 1.63 16.00
N VAL A 222 3.12 1.74 15.35
CA VAL A 222 3.33 2.59 14.17
C VAL A 222 3.36 1.71 12.93
N SER A 223 2.66 2.13 11.86
CA SER A 223 2.64 1.40 10.59
C SER A 223 3.79 1.86 9.68
N SER A 224 4.53 0.91 9.09
CA SER A 224 5.56 1.17 8.08
C SER A 224 5.20 0.38 6.82
N ASN A 225 4.87 1.09 5.74
CA ASN A 225 4.46 0.52 4.45
C ASN A 225 5.57 0.72 3.44
N GLU A 226 6.18 -0.37 2.97
CA GLU A 226 7.38 -0.30 2.16
C GLU A 226 7.32 -1.19 0.92
N GLN A 227 7.76 -0.61 -0.19
CA GLN A 227 8.06 -1.32 -1.43
C GLN A 227 9.54 -1.09 -1.75
N ILE A 228 10.26 -2.19 -1.95
CA ILE A 228 11.68 -2.24 -2.29
C ILE A 228 11.75 -2.48 -3.80
N THR A 229 11.88 -1.44 -4.61
CA THR A 229 11.75 -1.55 -6.08
C THR A 229 13.05 -1.26 -6.83
N GLY A 230 13.89 -0.37 -6.31
CA GLY A 230 15.00 0.22 -7.08
C GLY A 230 14.49 1.24 -8.10
N ASP A 231 15.24 1.47 -9.18
CA ASP A 231 14.81 2.37 -10.25
C ASP A 231 13.63 1.76 -11.02
N THR A 232 12.68 2.60 -11.40
CA THR A 232 11.41 2.20 -12.01
C THR A 232 11.16 2.92 -13.33
N VAL A 233 10.42 2.29 -14.23
CA VAL A 233 9.85 2.90 -15.45
C VAL A 233 8.40 2.49 -15.57
N GLU A 234 7.60 3.32 -16.22
CA GLU A 234 6.23 2.98 -16.49
C GLU A 234 6.11 2.22 -17.81
N ILE A 235 5.37 1.11 -17.78
CA ILE A 235 5.03 0.34 -18.97
C ILE A 235 3.53 0.51 -19.22
N ASN A 236 3.20 1.12 -20.36
CA ASN A 236 1.83 1.41 -20.79
C ASN A 236 1.31 0.33 -21.72
N THR A 237 0.01 0.05 -21.62
CA THR A 237 -0.71 -0.91 -22.45
C THR A 237 -2.17 -0.49 -22.57
N LYS A 238 -2.84 -0.90 -23.65
CA LYS A 238 -4.29 -0.69 -23.82
C LYS A 238 -5.14 -1.60 -22.93
N PHE A 239 -4.54 -2.62 -22.31
CA PHE A 239 -5.28 -3.67 -21.59
C PHE A 239 -4.86 -3.76 -20.12
N PRO A 240 -5.81 -3.76 -19.17
CA PRO A 240 -5.52 -4.14 -17.80
C PRO A 240 -5.31 -5.66 -17.70
N GLY A 241 -4.67 -6.13 -16.63
CA GLY A 241 -4.44 -7.55 -16.39
C GLY A 241 -3.30 -8.16 -17.23
N VAL A 242 -2.44 -7.32 -17.81
CA VAL A 242 -1.26 -7.78 -18.56
C VAL A 242 -0.17 -8.14 -17.58
N HIS A 243 0.24 -9.40 -17.57
CA HIS A 243 1.35 -9.88 -16.75
C HIS A 243 2.68 -9.61 -17.44
N LEU A 244 3.62 -8.98 -16.74
CA LEU A 244 4.94 -8.68 -17.29
C LEU A 244 5.92 -9.84 -17.13
N TYR A 245 6.79 -9.94 -18.14
CA TYR A 245 7.91 -10.86 -18.18
C TYR A 245 9.16 -10.07 -18.52
N SER A 246 10.28 -10.43 -17.90
CA SER A 246 11.59 -9.87 -18.21
C SER A 246 12.59 -11.00 -18.39
N ASN A 247 13.34 -10.97 -19.51
CA ASN A 247 14.30 -12.00 -19.89
C ASN A 247 13.70 -13.43 -19.84
N GLY A 248 12.42 -13.56 -20.23
CA GLY A 248 11.67 -14.82 -20.23
C GLY A 248 11.17 -15.29 -18.86
N LYS A 249 11.38 -14.52 -17.78
CA LYS A 249 10.92 -14.85 -16.42
C LYS A 249 9.74 -13.96 -16.01
N ASN A 250 8.78 -14.53 -15.30
CA ASN A 250 7.63 -13.79 -14.75
C ASN A 250 8.10 -12.80 -13.66
N THR A 251 7.56 -11.59 -13.66
CA THR A 251 7.89 -10.53 -12.69
C THR A 251 6.88 -10.41 -11.55
N SER A 252 5.74 -11.12 -11.62
CA SER A 252 4.55 -10.94 -10.79
C SER A 252 3.88 -9.56 -10.89
N LEU A 253 4.39 -8.67 -11.75
CA LEU A 253 3.82 -7.35 -12.00
C LEU A 253 2.70 -7.46 -13.03
N THR A 254 1.59 -6.77 -12.77
CA THR A 254 0.40 -6.81 -13.62
C THR A 254 -0.08 -5.40 -13.89
N SER A 255 -0.50 -5.10 -15.13
CA SER A 255 -1.07 -3.80 -15.46
C SER A 255 -2.40 -3.57 -14.77
N GLU A 256 -2.56 -2.37 -14.23
CA GLU A 256 -3.79 -1.90 -13.62
C GLU A 256 -4.29 -0.66 -14.37
N GLY A 257 -5.60 -0.43 -14.31
CA GLY A 257 -6.23 0.68 -15.01
C GLY A 257 -7.57 0.29 -15.63
N SER A 258 -7.93 1.02 -16.67
CA SER A 258 -9.23 0.90 -17.34
C SER A 258 -9.09 0.29 -18.73
N ASN A 259 -10.22 0.00 -19.36
CA ASN A 259 -10.23 -0.42 -20.76
C ASN A 259 -9.64 0.69 -21.63
N ASN A 260 -8.59 0.38 -22.40
CA ASN A 260 -7.85 1.25 -23.33
C ASN A 260 -6.73 2.10 -22.72
N SER A 261 -6.54 2.04 -21.40
CA SER A 261 -5.40 2.68 -20.75
C SER A 261 -5.12 1.99 -19.41
N ALA A 262 -4.02 1.26 -19.39
CA ALA A 262 -3.49 0.61 -18.21
C ALA A 262 -1.97 0.76 -18.17
N SER A 263 -1.43 0.80 -16.97
CA SER A 263 0.02 0.90 -16.78
C SER A 263 0.49 0.04 -15.62
N VAL A 264 1.80 -0.16 -15.57
CA VAL A 264 2.48 -0.87 -14.48
C VAL A 264 3.89 -0.34 -14.35
N SER A 265 4.31 -0.09 -13.12
CA SER A 265 5.70 0.27 -12.82
C SER A 265 6.57 -0.98 -12.92
N PHE A 266 7.42 -1.04 -13.94
CA PHE A 266 8.45 -2.06 -14.07
C PHE A 266 9.69 -1.67 -13.29
N TYR A 267 10.16 -2.58 -12.45
CA TYR A 267 11.32 -2.42 -11.59
C TYR A 267 11.90 -3.80 -11.27
N PRO A 268 13.14 -3.91 -10.75
CA PRO A 268 14.17 -2.89 -10.85
C PRO A 268 14.70 -2.78 -12.29
N ILE A 269 15.05 -1.56 -12.69
CA ILE A 269 15.85 -1.32 -13.89
C ILE A 269 17.33 -1.50 -13.54
N THR A 270 18.05 -2.20 -14.41
CA THR A 270 19.48 -2.44 -14.27
C THR A 270 20.30 -1.70 -15.32
N GLU A 271 21.62 -1.64 -15.12
CA GLU A 271 22.58 -1.16 -16.13
C GLU A 271 22.62 -2.04 -17.38
N GLN A 272 22.26 -3.32 -17.22
CA GLN A 272 22.17 -4.28 -18.31
C GLN A 272 20.81 -4.17 -19.01
N GLN A 273 20.80 -4.50 -20.29
CA GLN A 273 19.56 -4.53 -21.06
C GLN A 273 18.66 -5.67 -20.60
N GLN A 274 17.40 -5.34 -20.33
CA GLN A 274 16.35 -6.27 -19.98
C GLN A 274 15.32 -6.29 -21.11
N LYS A 275 15.04 -7.48 -21.65
CA LYS A 275 13.96 -7.68 -22.63
C LYS A 275 12.64 -7.83 -21.88
N VAL A 276 11.74 -6.87 -22.01
CA VAL A 276 10.46 -6.85 -21.30
C VAL A 276 9.33 -7.07 -22.31
N TYR A 277 8.38 -7.94 -21.99
CA TYR A 277 7.14 -8.11 -22.75
C TYR A 277 5.97 -8.41 -21.80
N GLY A 278 4.75 -8.26 -22.31
CA GLY A 278 3.51 -8.54 -21.59
C GLY A 278 2.78 -9.75 -22.15
N GLU A 279 2.09 -10.48 -21.29
CA GLU A 279 1.16 -11.55 -21.67
C GLU A 279 -0.23 -11.29 -21.07
N LEU A 280 -1.26 -11.30 -21.93
CA LEU A 280 -2.65 -11.17 -21.56
C LEU A 280 -3.36 -12.52 -21.75
N LYS A 281 -3.99 -13.03 -20.69
CA LYS A 281 -4.78 -14.27 -20.76
C LYS A 281 -6.20 -13.95 -21.23
N LEU A 282 -6.59 -14.52 -22.36
CA LEU A 282 -7.93 -14.40 -22.94
C LEU A 282 -8.62 -15.78 -22.96
N PRO A 283 -9.97 -15.84 -23.02
CA PRO A 283 -10.68 -17.11 -23.08
C PRO A 283 -10.30 -18.00 -24.27
N TRP A 284 -9.81 -17.39 -25.34
CA TRP A 284 -9.38 -18.08 -26.57
C TRP A 284 -7.86 -18.25 -26.65
N GLY A 285 -7.10 -17.89 -25.61
CA GLY A 285 -5.66 -18.17 -25.47
C GLY A 285 -4.85 -16.97 -24.97
N ASN A 286 -3.51 -17.07 -25.01
CA ASN A 286 -2.62 -16.06 -24.42
C ASN A 286 -2.04 -15.14 -25.50
N ALA A 287 -2.31 -13.85 -25.39
CA ALA A 287 -1.78 -12.83 -26.29
C ALA A 287 -0.48 -12.25 -25.72
N LYS A 288 0.56 -12.18 -26.56
CA LYS A 288 1.86 -11.61 -26.19
C LYS A 288 2.09 -10.28 -26.90
N SER A 289 2.76 -9.35 -26.22
CA SER A 289 3.23 -8.11 -26.84
C SER A 289 4.52 -8.31 -27.63
N ASN A 290 4.93 -7.27 -28.35
CA ASN A 290 6.32 -7.08 -28.73
C ASN A 290 7.24 -6.99 -27.49
N GLU A 291 8.52 -7.33 -27.67
CA GLU A 291 9.56 -7.07 -26.67
C GLU A 291 10.02 -5.61 -26.75
N VAL A 292 10.28 -4.99 -25.59
CA VAL A 292 10.95 -3.70 -25.47
C VAL A 292 12.25 -3.88 -24.66
N ILE A 293 13.26 -3.07 -24.96
CA ILE A 293 14.55 -3.11 -24.27
C ILE A 293 14.60 -1.99 -23.23
N VAL A 294 14.69 -2.37 -21.96
CA VAL A 294 14.75 -1.45 -20.82
C VAL A 294 16.15 -1.53 -20.18
N SER A 295 16.75 -0.39 -19.87
CA SER A 295 18.02 -0.29 -19.11
C SER A 295 18.24 1.14 -18.64
N LYS A 296 19.03 1.33 -17.56
CA LYS A 296 19.36 2.67 -17.03
C LYS A 296 19.95 3.61 -18.09
N LYS A 297 20.80 3.08 -18.98
CA LYS A 297 21.49 3.85 -20.04
C LYS A 297 20.56 4.36 -21.15
N ASN A 298 19.47 3.63 -21.41
CA ASN A 298 18.53 3.93 -22.48
C ASN A 298 17.15 4.36 -21.93
N SER A 299 17.10 4.84 -20.67
CA SER A 299 15.86 5.05 -19.95
C SER A 299 15.02 6.15 -20.61
N GLN A 300 13.99 5.74 -21.33
CA GLN A 300 12.78 6.54 -21.48
C GLN A 300 12.00 6.40 -20.17
N SER A 301 11.27 7.44 -19.76
CA SER A 301 10.40 7.36 -18.58
C SER A 301 9.25 6.37 -18.77
N THR A 302 8.85 6.15 -20.02
CA THR A 302 7.71 5.31 -20.40
C THR A 302 8.04 4.42 -21.60
N TYR A 303 7.47 3.22 -21.62
CA TYR A 303 7.49 2.30 -22.76
C TYR A 303 6.07 1.82 -23.06
N GLU A 304 5.78 1.47 -24.31
CA GLU A 304 4.47 0.95 -24.72
C GLU A 304 4.55 -0.52 -25.16
N LEU A 305 3.66 -1.35 -24.63
CA LEU A 305 3.47 -2.74 -25.05
C LEU A 305 2.23 -2.85 -25.93
N SER A 306 2.44 -3.24 -27.19
CA SER A 306 1.36 -3.51 -28.13
C SER A 306 1.00 -4.99 -28.10
N ILE A 307 -0.15 -5.32 -27.53
CA ILE A 307 -0.68 -6.70 -27.48
C ILE A 307 -1.70 -6.87 -28.61
N ASN A 308 -1.54 -7.95 -29.39
CA ASN A 308 -2.53 -8.36 -30.39
C ASN A 308 -3.39 -9.53 -29.84
N PRO A 309 -4.66 -9.31 -29.51
CA PRO A 309 -5.57 -10.36 -29.02
C PRO A 309 -5.87 -11.46 -30.04
N LEU A 310 -5.55 -11.24 -31.33
CA LEU A 310 -5.72 -12.21 -32.40
C LEU A 310 -4.48 -13.08 -32.51
N ILE A 311 -4.37 -14.00 -31.56
CA ILE A 311 -3.18 -14.82 -31.37
C ILE A 311 -2.90 -15.81 -32.50
N ASN A 312 -3.89 -16.11 -33.34
CA ASN A 312 -3.75 -16.96 -34.51
C ASN A 312 -4.89 -16.76 -35.52
N GLY A 313 -4.69 -17.25 -36.75
CA GLY A 313 -5.70 -17.16 -37.80
C GLY A 313 -6.96 -18.01 -37.58
N GLN A 314 -7.00 -18.93 -36.60
CA GLN A 314 -8.22 -19.69 -36.30
C GLN A 314 -9.25 -18.82 -35.59
N ILE A 315 -8.83 -17.96 -34.67
CA ILE A 315 -9.73 -17.00 -34.00
C ILE A 315 -10.26 -16.00 -35.03
N GLU A 316 -9.38 -15.50 -35.89
CA GLU A 316 -9.77 -14.62 -37.00
C GLU A 316 -10.85 -15.26 -37.87
N ARG A 317 -10.64 -16.50 -38.32
CA ARG A 317 -11.65 -17.25 -39.09
C ARG A 317 -12.96 -17.45 -38.33
N SER A 318 -12.90 -17.75 -37.03
CA SER A 318 -14.11 -17.94 -36.23
C SER A 318 -14.91 -16.64 -36.06
N MET A 319 -14.25 -15.49 -35.96
CA MET A 319 -14.91 -14.19 -35.94
C MET A 319 -15.51 -13.83 -37.30
N VAL A 320 -14.76 -14.05 -38.39
CA VAL A 320 -15.26 -13.86 -39.76
C VAL A 320 -16.50 -14.72 -39.99
N GLN A 321 -16.46 -15.99 -39.60
CA GLN A 321 -17.59 -16.90 -39.71
C GLN A 321 -18.80 -16.45 -38.89
N ALA A 322 -18.59 -15.89 -37.68
CA ALA A 322 -19.67 -15.33 -36.87
C ALA A 322 -20.34 -14.14 -37.56
N ILE A 323 -19.55 -13.27 -38.19
CA ILE A 323 -20.06 -12.11 -38.95
C ILE A 323 -20.81 -12.59 -40.20
N GLU A 324 -20.24 -13.53 -40.97
CA GLU A 324 -20.88 -14.09 -42.16
C GLU A 324 -22.21 -14.78 -41.83
N ASN A 325 -22.27 -15.55 -40.74
CA ASN A 325 -23.49 -16.20 -40.30
C ASN A 325 -24.55 -15.17 -39.90
N PHE A 326 -24.18 -14.14 -39.12
CA PHE A 326 -25.09 -13.05 -38.77
C PHE A 326 -25.62 -12.34 -40.02
N SER A 327 -24.75 -12.01 -40.97
CA SER A 327 -25.11 -11.40 -42.25
C SER A 327 -26.12 -12.24 -43.04
N LYS A 328 -25.91 -13.57 -43.13
CA LYS A 328 -26.83 -14.50 -43.81
C LYS A 328 -28.17 -14.65 -43.07
N GLU A 329 -28.17 -14.65 -41.74
CA GLU A 329 -29.39 -14.69 -40.94
C GLU A 329 -30.24 -13.43 -41.15
N VAL A 330 -29.59 -12.27 -41.19
CA VAL A 330 -30.23 -10.99 -41.50
C VAL A 330 -30.82 -11.01 -42.93
N GLU A 331 -30.06 -11.46 -43.92
CA GLU A 331 -30.53 -11.59 -45.31
C GLU A 331 -31.75 -12.53 -45.43
N HIS A 332 -31.68 -13.71 -44.81
CA HIS A 332 -32.79 -14.68 -44.82
C HIS A 332 -34.05 -14.12 -44.17
N ALA A 333 -33.91 -13.46 -43.02
CA ALA A 333 -35.02 -12.82 -42.33
C ALA A 333 -35.70 -11.75 -43.21
N PHE A 334 -34.93 -11.00 -44.00
CA PHE A 334 -35.48 -10.01 -44.93
C PHE A 334 -36.14 -10.62 -46.18
N ASN A 335 -35.59 -11.71 -46.71
CA ASN A 335 -36.06 -12.29 -47.97
C ASN A 335 -37.31 -13.17 -47.83
N LYS A 336 -37.65 -13.65 -46.60
CA LYS A 336 -38.69 -14.68 -46.43
C LYS A 336 -39.99 -14.25 -45.74
N GLN A 337 -40.12 -13.10 -45.08
CA GLN A 337 -41.39 -12.74 -44.42
C GLN A 337 -41.69 -11.21 -44.38
N PRO A 338 -42.98 -10.81 -44.41
CA PRO A 338 -43.38 -9.45 -44.05
C PRO A 338 -42.97 -9.13 -42.60
N VAL A 339 -42.59 -7.86 -42.37
CA VAL A 339 -41.92 -7.33 -41.16
C VAL A 339 -42.63 -7.71 -39.84
N GLU A 340 -43.91 -8.03 -39.88
CA GLU A 340 -44.77 -8.38 -38.76
C GLU A 340 -44.47 -9.77 -38.13
N HIS A 341 -43.60 -10.58 -38.75
CA HIS A 341 -43.25 -11.93 -38.26
C HIS A 341 -41.77 -12.11 -37.84
N ILE A 342 -40.97 -11.03 -37.87
CA ILE A 342 -39.54 -11.02 -37.48
C ILE A 342 -39.33 -11.34 -35.97
N ASN A 343 -40.40 -11.40 -35.18
CA ASN A 343 -40.38 -11.77 -33.76
C ASN A 343 -39.90 -13.22 -33.48
N GLN A 344 -39.65 -14.05 -34.52
CA GLN A 344 -39.19 -15.44 -34.38
C GLN A 344 -37.68 -15.66 -34.62
N VAL A 345 -36.91 -14.62 -34.97
CA VAL A 345 -35.45 -14.72 -35.03
C VAL A 345 -34.92 -14.86 -33.58
N GLN A 346 -33.83 -15.61 -33.34
CA GLN A 346 -33.28 -15.81 -32.00
C GLN A 346 -33.27 -14.48 -31.21
N PHE A 347 -33.68 -14.53 -29.93
CA PHE A 347 -33.95 -13.34 -29.10
C PHE A 347 -32.81 -12.30 -29.09
N THR A 348 -31.57 -12.74 -29.27
CA THR A 348 -30.38 -11.90 -29.46
C THR A 348 -30.45 -11.05 -30.73
N THR A 349 -30.81 -11.67 -31.86
CA THR A 349 -30.92 -11.00 -33.16
C THR A 349 -32.09 -10.02 -33.19
N TYR A 350 -33.21 -10.32 -32.51
CA TYR A 350 -34.36 -9.40 -32.40
C TYR A 350 -34.04 -8.11 -31.62
N ASN A 351 -33.34 -8.20 -30.48
CA ASN A 351 -32.95 -7.01 -29.72
C ASN A 351 -31.90 -6.17 -30.46
N ILE A 352 -30.97 -6.82 -31.16
CA ILE A 352 -30.03 -6.14 -32.06
C ILE A 352 -30.79 -5.47 -33.21
N PHE A 353 -31.84 -6.12 -33.71
CA PHE A 353 -32.69 -5.61 -34.79
C PHE A 353 -33.43 -4.32 -34.40
N GLU A 354 -34.09 -4.31 -33.25
CA GLU A 354 -34.81 -3.11 -32.77
C GLU A 354 -33.85 -1.95 -32.42
N GLN A 355 -32.66 -2.25 -31.89
CA GLN A 355 -31.64 -1.21 -31.61
C GLN A 355 -30.98 -0.65 -32.88
N ASN A 356 -30.96 -1.40 -33.98
CA ASN A 356 -30.28 -1.03 -35.23
C ASN A 356 -31.23 -0.87 -36.41
N LYS A 357 -32.52 -0.63 -36.15
CA LYS A 357 -33.59 -0.62 -37.17
C LYS A 357 -33.30 0.31 -38.36
N THR A 358 -32.70 1.48 -38.12
CA THR A 358 -32.30 2.43 -39.18
C THR A 358 -31.17 1.88 -40.04
N LEU A 359 -30.12 1.33 -39.41
CA LEU A 359 -29.01 0.68 -40.10
C LEU A 359 -29.50 -0.52 -40.92
N LEU A 360 -30.38 -1.33 -40.33
CA LEU A 360 -30.93 -2.51 -40.96
C LEU A 360 -31.92 -2.18 -42.08
N THR A 361 -32.56 -1.00 -42.03
CA THR A 361 -33.35 -0.49 -43.16
C THR A 361 -32.44 -0.04 -44.30
N HIS A 362 -31.29 0.57 -43.98
CA HIS A 362 -30.26 0.90 -44.97
C HIS A 362 -29.66 -0.37 -45.61
N ILE A 363 -29.22 -1.32 -44.77
CA ILE A 363 -28.76 -2.66 -45.19
C ILE A 363 -29.87 -3.38 -45.97
N LYS A 364 -31.15 -3.25 -45.62
CA LYS A 364 -32.26 -3.83 -46.40
C LYS A 364 -32.36 -3.21 -47.79
N GLY A 365 -32.16 -1.89 -47.93
CA GLY A 365 -32.10 -1.23 -49.23
C GLY A 365 -31.00 -1.83 -50.11
N VAL A 366 -29.83 -2.07 -49.52
CA VAL A 366 -28.68 -2.68 -50.20
C VAL A 366 -28.88 -4.19 -50.45
N ALA A 367 -29.31 -4.95 -49.45
CA ALA A 367 -29.45 -6.41 -49.50
C ALA A 367 -30.67 -6.89 -50.30
N SER A 368 -31.73 -6.09 -50.41
CA SER A 368 -32.86 -6.41 -51.31
C SER A 368 -32.46 -6.34 -52.79
N SER A 369 -31.26 -5.83 -53.08
CA SER A 369 -30.69 -5.72 -54.41
C SER A 369 -29.37 -6.49 -54.61
N HIS A 370 -28.76 -7.05 -53.55
CA HIS A 370 -27.39 -7.59 -53.57
C HIS A 370 -27.21 -8.76 -52.57
N SER A 371 -26.42 -9.80 -52.90
CA SER A 371 -25.97 -10.81 -51.93
C SER A 371 -24.65 -10.38 -51.27
N ILE A 372 -24.38 -10.81 -50.03
CA ILE A 372 -23.09 -10.50 -49.39
C ILE A 372 -22.03 -11.46 -49.94
N ALA A 373 -21.09 -10.91 -50.72
CA ALA A 373 -20.03 -11.65 -51.41
C ALA A 373 -18.95 -12.16 -50.46
N GLY A 374 -18.70 -11.44 -49.37
CA GLY A 374 -17.69 -11.81 -48.38
C GLY A 374 -17.42 -10.76 -47.32
N VAL A 375 -16.75 -11.20 -46.25
CA VAL A 375 -16.34 -10.37 -45.11
C VAL A 375 -14.81 -10.31 -45.08
N ARG A 376 -14.25 -9.10 -45.02
CA ARG A 376 -12.80 -8.92 -44.79
C ARG A 376 -12.57 -8.09 -43.54
N LEU A 377 -11.78 -8.63 -42.61
CA LEU A 377 -11.21 -7.88 -41.52
C LEU A 377 -9.99 -7.12 -42.06
N LYS A 378 -9.94 -5.79 -41.94
CA LYS A 378 -8.79 -5.01 -42.40
C LYS A 378 -8.36 -4.04 -41.30
N GLY A 379 -7.09 -4.15 -40.88
CA GLY A 379 -6.50 -3.28 -39.88
C GLY A 379 -7.16 -3.45 -38.51
N ILE A 380 -7.06 -4.67 -37.95
CA ILE A 380 -7.63 -5.02 -36.64
C ILE A 380 -6.78 -4.38 -35.55
N GLU A 381 -6.94 -3.08 -35.34
CA GLU A 381 -6.63 -2.49 -34.05
C GLU A 381 -7.77 -2.86 -33.12
N ILE A 382 -7.52 -3.78 -32.19
CA ILE A 382 -8.50 -4.10 -31.16
C ILE A 382 -8.60 -2.89 -30.25
N LEU A 383 -9.69 -2.15 -30.43
CA LEU A 383 -9.88 -0.86 -29.77
C LEU A 383 -10.19 -1.06 -28.30
N ARG A 384 -11.01 -2.07 -27.95
CA ARG A 384 -11.50 -2.32 -26.59
C ARG A 384 -11.72 -3.82 -26.33
N LEU A 385 -11.37 -4.28 -25.12
CA LEU A 385 -11.69 -5.61 -24.59
C LEU A 385 -12.40 -5.50 -23.22
N PRO A 386 -13.57 -4.86 -23.11
CA PRO A 386 -14.28 -4.83 -21.84
C PRO A 386 -14.71 -6.26 -21.48
N LYS A 387 -14.40 -6.66 -20.24
CA LYS A 387 -14.99 -7.84 -19.63
C LYS A 387 -16.48 -7.54 -19.43
N LEU A 388 -17.34 -8.24 -20.16
CA LEU A 388 -18.77 -8.25 -19.91
C LEU A 388 -19.08 -9.44 -19.00
N ASP A 389 -20.12 -9.33 -18.16
CA ASP A 389 -20.65 -10.52 -17.50
C ASP A 389 -21.88 -11.02 -18.27
N PRO A 390 -21.89 -12.23 -18.87
CA PRO A 390 -20.76 -13.13 -19.10
C PRO A 390 -20.11 -12.89 -20.47
N GLY A 391 -18.78 -12.71 -20.52
CA GLY A 391 -17.98 -12.75 -21.75
C GLY A 391 -16.98 -11.60 -21.96
N TYR A 392 -16.49 -11.50 -23.19
CA TYR A 392 -15.61 -10.41 -23.63
C TYR A 392 -16.25 -9.77 -24.85
N GLN A 393 -16.21 -8.45 -24.92
CA GLN A 393 -16.60 -7.74 -26.14
C GLN A 393 -15.36 -7.35 -26.91
N LEU A 394 -15.42 -7.49 -28.22
CA LEU A 394 -14.38 -7.09 -29.13
C LEU A 394 -15.00 -6.16 -30.17
N ILE A 395 -14.43 -4.96 -30.33
CA ILE A 395 -14.90 -3.99 -31.32
C ILE A 395 -13.91 -4.02 -32.49
N ILE A 396 -14.39 -4.40 -33.68
CA ILE A 396 -13.56 -4.53 -34.89
C ILE A 396 -14.19 -3.73 -36.04
N PRO A 397 -13.40 -2.92 -36.77
CA PRO A 397 -13.83 -2.41 -38.06
C PRO A 397 -13.84 -3.53 -39.11
N VAL A 398 -14.96 -3.69 -39.81
CA VAL A 398 -15.20 -4.72 -40.80
C VAL A 398 -15.55 -4.06 -42.12
N ARG A 399 -14.98 -4.56 -43.21
CA ARG A 399 -15.40 -4.20 -44.57
C ARG A 399 -16.30 -5.33 -45.09
N LEU A 400 -17.53 -4.97 -45.45
CA LEU A 400 -18.45 -5.87 -46.14
C LEU A 400 -18.34 -5.61 -47.65
N THR A 401 -18.26 -6.69 -48.43
CA THR A 401 -18.36 -6.64 -49.89
C THR A 401 -19.69 -7.25 -50.31
N PHE A 402 -20.38 -6.58 -51.24
CA PHE A 402 -21.66 -7.02 -51.78
C PHE A 402 -21.49 -7.42 -53.26
N ASP A 403 -22.15 -8.52 -53.65
CA ASP A 403 -22.26 -8.98 -55.04
C ASP A 403 -23.22 -8.05 -55.79
N GLU A 404 -22.85 -7.67 -57.01
CA GLU A 404 -23.45 -6.55 -57.75
C GLU A 404 -24.79 -6.83 -58.46
N MET A 405 -25.53 -5.75 -58.75
CA MET A 405 -26.50 -5.71 -59.84
C MET A 405 -25.82 -5.69 -61.22
N LYS A 406 -26.26 -6.58 -62.13
CA LYS A 406 -26.00 -6.43 -63.56
C LYS A 406 -26.95 -5.38 -64.14
N THR A 407 -26.51 -4.13 -64.25
CA THR A 407 -27.18 -3.11 -65.09
C THR A 407 -26.26 -2.72 -66.24
N GLU A 408 -26.69 -3.00 -67.46
CA GLU A 408 -26.10 -2.49 -68.71
C GLU A 408 -24.59 -2.79 -68.93
N GLY A 409 -24.09 -3.93 -68.45
CA GLY A 409 -22.77 -4.44 -68.81
C GLY A 409 -21.58 -3.80 -68.09
N LEU A 410 -21.82 -2.97 -67.08
CA LEU A 410 -20.80 -2.46 -66.16
C LEU A 410 -20.92 -3.16 -64.80
N THR A 411 -19.77 -3.58 -64.27
CA THR A 411 -19.62 -4.25 -62.99
C THR A 411 -18.92 -3.29 -62.02
N ILE A 412 -19.60 -2.85 -60.96
CA ILE A 412 -19.09 -1.92 -59.93
C ILE A 412 -19.15 -2.56 -58.54
N GLU A 413 -17.98 -2.92 -57.99
CA GLU A 413 -17.89 -3.59 -56.69
C GLU A 413 -18.17 -2.57 -55.56
N GLY A 414 -19.24 -2.82 -54.80
CA GLY A 414 -19.63 -1.99 -53.66
C GLY A 414 -18.89 -2.38 -52.38
N HIS A 415 -18.47 -1.37 -51.60
CA HIS A 415 -17.82 -1.59 -50.31
C HIS A 415 -18.37 -0.66 -49.25
N GLU A 416 -18.74 -1.23 -48.11
CA GLU A 416 -19.18 -0.49 -46.94
C GLU A 416 -18.37 -0.88 -45.71
N PHE A 417 -18.24 0.07 -44.79
CA PHE A 417 -17.45 -0.06 -43.57
C PHE A 417 -18.35 -0.01 -42.34
N TYR A 418 -18.19 -1.02 -41.50
CA TYR A 418 -18.98 -1.20 -40.29
C TYR A 418 -18.07 -1.36 -39.09
N GLU A 419 -18.47 -0.82 -37.95
CA GLU A 419 -17.98 -1.25 -36.65
C GLU A 419 -18.83 -2.45 -36.21
N VAL A 420 -18.22 -3.62 -36.10
CA VAL A 420 -18.87 -4.81 -35.55
C VAL A 420 -18.38 -5.05 -34.14
N ARG A 421 -19.31 -5.14 -33.20
CA ARG A 421 -19.02 -5.56 -31.83
C ARG A 421 -19.33 -7.03 -31.69
N LEU A 422 -18.29 -7.83 -31.53
CA LEU A 422 -18.37 -9.27 -31.28
C LEU A 422 -18.38 -9.55 -29.78
N LYS A 423 -19.19 -10.49 -29.34
CA LYS A 423 -19.17 -11.03 -27.99
C LYS A 423 -18.64 -12.46 -28.03
N TYR A 424 -17.65 -12.78 -27.20
CA TYR A 424 -17.23 -14.16 -26.98
C TYR A 424 -17.99 -14.75 -25.79
N ALA A 425 -18.88 -15.71 -26.07
CA ALA A 425 -19.67 -16.41 -25.07
C ALA A 425 -19.85 -17.88 -25.46
N ASN A 426 -19.91 -18.77 -24.47
CA ASN A 426 -20.08 -20.21 -24.69
C ASN A 426 -19.06 -20.81 -25.68
N LYS A 427 -17.80 -20.35 -25.60
CA LYS A 427 -16.69 -20.75 -26.49
C LYS A 427 -16.90 -20.41 -27.98
N SER A 428 -17.78 -19.46 -28.30
CA SER A 428 -18.10 -19.04 -29.66
C SER A 428 -18.15 -17.51 -29.77
N TRP A 429 -17.84 -16.99 -30.95
CA TRP A 429 -18.05 -15.58 -31.27
C TRP A 429 -19.46 -15.35 -31.78
N GLN A 430 -20.07 -14.26 -31.35
CA GLN A 430 -21.41 -13.84 -31.76
C GLN A 430 -21.38 -12.35 -32.09
N VAL A 431 -22.10 -11.92 -33.12
CA VAL A 431 -22.31 -10.49 -33.37
C VAL A 431 -23.28 -9.96 -32.32
N ASN A 432 -22.84 -8.97 -31.56
CA ASN A 432 -23.62 -8.34 -30.51
C ASN A 432 -24.13 -6.95 -30.93
N HIS A 433 -23.43 -6.27 -31.84
CA HIS A 433 -23.83 -4.96 -32.36
C HIS A 433 -23.16 -4.70 -33.70
N VAL A 434 -23.80 -3.95 -34.59
CA VAL A 434 -23.20 -3.44 -35.82
C VAL A 434 -23.54 -1.95 -35.93
N ASN A 435 -22.55 -1.11 -36.24
CA ASN A 435 -22.70 0.33 -36.46
C ASN A 435 -22.13 0.68 -37.84
N GLU A 436 -22.80 1.52 -38.62
CA GLU A 436 -22.19 2.10 -39.82
C GLU A 436 -21.11 3.10 -39.41
N LEU A 437 -19.94 3.01 -40.03
CA LEU A 437 -18.95 4.08 -39.93
C LEU A 437 -19.27 5.10 -41.03
N ALA A 438 -20.16 6.04 -40.71
CA ALA A 438 -20.69 7.14 -41.53
C ALA A 438 -20.17 7.23 -42.99
N GLY A 439 -21.09 7.01 -43.96
CA GLY A 439 -20.89 7.05 -45.42
C GLY A 439 -20.48 8.39 -46.04
N TYR A 440 -19.36 8.97 -45.61
CA TYR A 440 -18.61 9.96 -46.39
C TYR A 440 -17.46 9.27 -47.11
N PRO A 441 -17.01 9.78 -48.28
CA PRO A 441 -15.87 9.24 -49.02
C PRO A 441 -14.55 9.58 -48.31
N LEU A 442 -14.43 9.15 -47.05
CA LEU A 442 -13.18 9.15 -46.32
C LEU A 442 -12.42 7.92 -46.77
N ASN A 443 -11.15 8.11 -47.12
CA ASN A 443 -10.29 6.97 -47.34
C ASN A 443 -10.04 6.26 -46.00
N PHE A 444 -9.66 4.98 -46.08
CA PHE A 444 -9.50 4.10 -44.92
C PHE A 444 -8.59 4.69 -43.82
N ASP A 445 -7.53 5.39 -44.21
CA ASP A 445 -6.58 5.99 -43.27
C ASP A 445 -7.21 7.13 -42.45
N GLN A 446 -8.12 7.90 -43.07
CA GLN A 446 -8.89 8.94 -42.38
C GLN A 446 -9.86 8.34 -41.36
N GLN A 447 -10.51 7.22 -41.69
CA GLN A 447 -11.41 6.53 -40.77
C GLN A 447 -10.65 5.90 -39.59
N GLN A 448 -9.49 5.27 -39.83
CA GLN A 448 -8.63 4.78 -38.75
C GLN A 448 -8.17 5.90 -37.81
N SER A 449 -7.85 7.09 -38.35
CA SER A 449 -7.48 8.25 -37.54
C SER A 449 -8.63 8.75 -36.65
N ILE A 450 -9.87 8.67 -37.13
CA ILE A 450 -11.06 8.97 -36.32
C ILE A 450 -11.24 7.93 -35.23
N MET A 451 -11.12 6.63 -35.55
CA MET A 451 -11.23 5.54 -34.57
C MET A 451 -10.12 5.58 -33.51
N LYS A 452 -8.93 6.12 -33.84
CA LYS A 452 -7.84 6.33 -32.88
C LYS A 452 -8.10 7.47 -31.88
N LYS A 453 -9.02 8.40 -32.20
CA LYS A 453 -9.37 9.54 -31.34
C LYS A 453 -10.48 9.21 -30.33
N TYR A 454 -11.22 8.13 -30.53
CA TYR A 454 -12.28 7.64 -29.64
C TYR A 454 -11.84 6.35 -28.92
#